data_AF-A0AAD9ZDL2-F1
#
_entry.id   AF-A0AAD9ZDL2-F1
#
_cell.length_a   1.000
_cell.length_b   1.000
_cell.length_c   1.000
_cell.angle_alpha   90.00
_cell.angle_beta   90.00
_cell.angle_gamma   90.00
#
_symmetry.space_group_name_H-M   'P 1'
#
loop_
_entity.id
_entity.type
_entity.pdbx_description
1 polymer ?
#
loop_
_entity_poly.entity_id
_entity_poly.type
_entity_poly.pdbx_seq_one_letter_code
_entity_poly.pdbx_strand_id
1 'polypeptide(L)'
;MDPWKDSDLQDELVQMRRKIEKLETEKLLQGDEIRALKAEARSYQDELRSLNGKVQSLEEQALQETPAGNIGKEVRLRYLERHRQWMGRGIGKPGYERIKCGDRAAHRGRPVVDALLCLTGLITDREVYPDLYGVIPETMKKWKDVPEMIEITGFHASLQSEGRLTSDFQVPFERFLEVAKTYFSSMELRAAFRENNTLQQLQDELQNCYDKIVAANPRGRQDSSSQHNP
;
A
#
# COMPACT_ATOMS: atom_id res chain seq x y z
N MET A 1 78.84 15.89 48.61
CA MET A 1 77.86 15.48 47.59
C MET A 1 77.16 14.25 48.12
N ASP A 2 75.84 14.31 48.24
CA ASP A 2 75.05 13.33 48.98
C ASP A 2 74.52 12.27 48.00
N PRO A 3 75.02 11.01 48.02
CA PRO A 3 74.69 10.00 47.01
C PRO A 3 73.20 9.63 46.93
N TRP A 4 72.46 9.96 48.00
CA TRP A 4 71.04 9.64 48.16
C TRP A 4 70.12 10.59 47.39
N LYS A 5 70.52 11.85 47.17
CA LYS A 5 69.74 12.82 46.38
C LYS A 5 69.79 12.55 44.88
N ASP A 6 70.91 12.01 44.39
CA ASP A 6 71.06 11.64 42.98
C ASP A 6 70.22 10.39 42.65
N SER A 7 70.03 9.48 43.62
CA SER A 7 69.18 8.29 43.48
C SER A 7 67.69 8.65 43.35
N ASP A 8 67.19 9.57 44.19
CA ASP A 8 65.78 9.98 44.17
C ASP A 8 65.41 10.72 42.86
N LEU A 9 66.30 11.59 42.37
CA LEU A 9 66.13 12.27 41.08
C LEU A 9 66.14 11.29 39.90
N GLN A 10 66.95 10.23 39.99
CA GLN A 10 67.02 9.21 38.96
C GLN A 10 65.74 8.36 38.92
N ASP A 11 65.15 8.05 40.08
CA ASP A 11 63.87 7.35 40.18
C ASP A 11 62.70 8.21 39.67
N GLU A 12 62.68 9.52 39.97
CA GLU A 12 61.68 10.45 39.41
C GLU A 12 61.76 10.54 37.88
N LEU A 13 62.97 10.59 37.30
CA LEU A 13 63.17 10.59 35.85
C LEU A 13 62.72 9.29 35.18
N VAL A 14 62.89 8.15 35.86
CA VAL A 14 62.39 6.84 35.38
C VAL A 14 60.86 6.81 35.42
N GLN A 15 60.24 7.32 36.49
CA GLN A 15 58.77 7.39 36.58
C GLN A 15 58.17 8.34 35.55
N MET A 16 58.78 9.50 35.32
CA MET A 16 58.35 10.44 34.29
C MET A 16 58.43 9.84 32.89
N ARG A 17 59.52 9.11 32.57
CA ARG A 17 59.64 8.40 31.29
C ARG A 17 58.52 7.39 31.06
N ARG A 18 58.22 6.55 32.06
CA ARG A 18 57.11 5.58 31.99
C ARG A 18 55.77 6.28 31.79
N LYS A 19 55.56 7.43 32.43
CA LYS A 19 54.31 8.21 32.28
C LYS A 19 54.19 8.82 30.88
N ILE A 20 55.29 9.30 30.29
CA ILE A 20 55.32 9.80 28.91
C ILE A 20 55.02 8.68 27.93
N GLU A 21 55.68 7.53 28.04
CA GLU A 21 55.43 6.35 27.18
C GLU A 21 53.95 5.90 27.28
N LYS A 22 53.38 5.91 28.48
CA LYS A 22 51.96 5.60 28.68
C LYS A 22 51.04 6.61 28.00
N LEU A 23 51.31 7.91 28.13
CA LEU A 23 50.52 8.95 27.47
C LEU A 23 50.64 8.91 25.95
N GLU A 24 51.81 8.54 25.41
CA GLU A 24 52.01 8.36 23.97
C GLU A 24 51.21 7.19 23.43
N THR A 25 51.17 6.07 24.16
CA THR A 25 50.35 4.90 23.76
C THR A 25 48.85 5.20 23.86
N GLU A 26 48.39 5.87 24.92
CA GLU A 26 47.00 6.31 25.05
C GLU A 26 46.59 7.28 23.93
N LYS A 27 47.48 8.22 23.55
CA LYS A 27 47.25 9.15 22.44
C LYS A 27 47.13 8.43 21.09
N LEU A 28 47.93 7.41 20.86
CA LEU A 28 47.84 6.59 19.64
C LEU A 28 46.49 5.85 19.58
N LEU A 29 46.07 5.22 20.68
CA LEU A 29 44.79 4.52 20.78
C LEU A 29 43.60 5.45 20.54
N GLN A 30 43.61 6.64 21.14
CA GLN A 30 42.58 7.66 20.88
C GLN A 30 42.59 8.12 19.42
N GLY A 31 43.76 8.21 18.79
CA GLY A 31 43.90 8.51 17.37
C GLY A 31 43.26 7.43 16.49
N ASP A 32 43.41 6.16 16.85
CA ASP A 32 42.77 5.03 16.18
C ASP A 32 41.25 5.04 16.36
N GLU A 33 40.77 5.30 17.57
CA GLU A 33 39.34 5.39 17.87
C GLU A 33 38.66 6.53 17.11
N ILE A 34 39.28 7.72 17.05
CA ILE A 34 38.79 8.85 16.25
C ILE A 34 38.74 8.51 14.76
N ARG A 35 39.70 7.73 14.24
CA ARG A 35 39.68 7.28 12.84
C ARG A 35 38.54 6.31 12.57
N ALA A 36 38.31 5.36 13.46
CA ALA A 36 37.20 4.41 13.36
C ALA A 36 35.85 5.13 13.39
N LEU A 37 35.63 6.04 14.36
CA LEU A 37 34.40 6.82 14.47
C LEU A 37 34.14 7.71 13.24
N LYS A 38 35.19 8.29 12.65
CA LYS A 38 35.07 9.05 11.40
C LYS A 38 34.67 8.18 10.21
N ALA A 39 35.15 6.94 10.14
CA ALA A 39 34.75 6.01 9.10
C ALA A 39 33.28 5.60 9.26
N GLU A 40 32.85 5.31 10.49
CA GLU A 40 31.46 4.98 10.81
C GLU A 40 30.51 6.15 10.49
N ALA A 41 30.87 7.39 10.86
CA ALA A 41 30.09 8.57 10.53
C ALA A 41 29.91 8.79 9.02
N ARG A 42 30.93 8.47 8.20
CA ARG A 42 30.82 8.51 6.74
C ARG A 42 29.87 7.43 6.22
N SER A 43 29.95 6.22 6.77
CA SER A 43 29.03 5.13 6.43
C SER A 43 27.58 5.53 6.67
N TYR A 44 27.26 6.08 7.85
CA TYR A 44 25.91 6.56 8.14
C TYR A 44 25.46 7.69 7.22
N GLN A 45 26.36 8.60 6.83
CA GLN A 45 26.03 9.66 5.87
C GLN A 45 25.68 9.10 4.48
N ASP A 46 26.39 8.07 4.03
CA ASP A 46 26.11 7.40 2.76
C ASP A 46 24.79 6.61 2.81
N GLU A 47 24.51 5.94 3.93
CA GLU A 47 23.22 5.28 4.18
C GLU A 47 22.06 6.27 4.18
N LEU A 48 22.19 7.42 4.86
CA LEU A 48 21.19 8.49 4.86
C LEU A 48 20.95 9.04 3.47
N ARG A 49 22.02 9.24 2.68
CA ARG A 49 21.89 9.72 1.29
C ARG A 49 21.15 8.70 0.42
N SER A 50 21.48 7.41 0.55
CA SER A 50 20.80 6.31 -0.13
C SER A 50 19.32 6.23 0.26
N LEU A 51 19.01 6.35 1.55
CA LEU A 51 17.65 6.33 2.06
C LEU A 51 16.84 7.53 1.54
N ASN A 52 17.43 8.72 1.51
CA ASN A 52 16.78 9.93 1.00
C ASN A 52 16.45 9.81 -0.50
N GLY A 53 17.34 9.20 -1.29
CA GLY A 53 17.07 8.88 -2.70
C GLY A 53 15.92 7.88 -2.88
N LYS A 54 15.81 6.88 -2.01
CA LYS A 54 14.65 5.96 -1.99
C LYS A 54 13.36 6.66 -1.61
N VAL A 55 13.38 7.57 -0.63
CA VAL A 55 12.20 8.37 -0.24
C VAL A 55 11.73 9.24 -1.39
N GLN A 56 12.62 9.98 -2.05
CA GLN A 56 12.26 10.79 -3.22
C GLN A 56 11.68 9.94 -4.36
N SER A 57 12.28 8.78 -4.64
CA SER A 57 11.75 7.86 -5.66
C SER A 57 10.35 7.34 -5.30
N LEU A 58 10.08 7.06 -4.02
CA LEU A 58 8.76 6.65 -3.54
C LEU A 58 7.74 7.80 -3.59
N GLU A 59 8.16 9.03 -3.29
CA GLU A 59 7.32 10.23 -3.41
C GLU A 59 6.96 10.52 -4.86
N GLU A 60 7.92 10.43 -5.78
CA GLU A 60 7.69 10.54 -7.22
C GLU A 60 6.75 9.44 -7.73
N GLN A 61 6.91 8.21 -7.24
CA GLN A 61 6.01 7.10 -7.55
C GLN A 61 4.58 7.36 -7.02
N ALA A 62 4.44 7.91 -5.81
CA ALA A 62 3.15 8.29 -5.24
C ALA A 62 2.47 9.43 -6.02
N LEU A 63 3.24 10.39 -6.55
CA LEU A 63 2.75 11.42 -7.48
C LEU A 63 2.28 10.85 -8.81
N GLN A 64 2.92 9.78 -9.31
CA GLN A 64 2.46 9.06 -10.49
C GLN A 64 1.21 8.20 -10.23
N GLU A 65 0.90 7.88 -8.97
CA GLU A 65 -0.32 7.18 -8.56
C GLU A 65 -1.58 8.08 -8.48
N THR A 66 -1.46 9.41 -8.62
CA THR A 66 -2.58 10.37 -8.60
C THR A 66 -3.74 10.05 -9.58
N PRO A 67 -3.49 9.57 -10.81
CA PRO A 67 -4.56 9.12 -11.72
C PRO A 67 -5.30 7.88 -11.18
N ALA A 68 -4.60 6.95 -10.54
CA ALA A 68 -5.20 5.78 -9.91
C ALA A 68 -6.03 6.18 -8.68
N GLY A 69 -5.52 7.13 -7.89
CA GLY A 69 -6.21 7.88 -6.82
C GLY A 69 -7.58 8.40 -7.25
N ASN A 70 -7.58 9.15 -8.34
CA ASN A 70 -8.79 9.75 -8.89
C ASN A 70 -9.76 8.70 -9.42
N ILE A 71 -9.26 7.65 -10.08
CA ILE A 71 -10.10 6.56 -10.60
C ILE A 71 -10.89 5.88 -9.48
N GLY A 72 -10.21 5.43 -8.42
CA GLY A 72 -10.89 4.77 -7.28
C GLY A 72 -11.95 5.67 -6.65
N LYS A 73 -11.57 6.92 -6.38
CA LYS A 73 -12.47 7.96 -5.85
C LYS A 73 -13.73 8.14 -6.70
N GLU A 74 -13.61 8.22 -8.02
CA GLU A 74 -14.76 8.39 -8.92
C GLU A 74 -15.71 7.17 -8.90
N VAL A 75 -15.17 5.95 -8.84
CA VAL A 75 -16.00 4.72 -8.72
C VAL A 75 -16.80 4.72 -7.42
N ARG A 76 -16.15 5.06 -6.31
CA ARG A 76 -16.82 5.14 -5.00
C ARG A 76 -17.88 6.23 -4.94
N LEU A 77 -17.57 7.41 -5.49
CA LEU A 77 -18.53 8.51 -5.54
C LEU A 77 -19.76 8.14 -6.38
N ARG A 78 -19.57 7.47 -7.52
CA ARG A 78 -20.71 6.92 -8.28
C ARG A 78 -21.54 5.97 -7.42
N TYR A 79 -20.92 5.04 -6.69
CA TYR A 79 -21.65 4.10 -5.83
C TYR A 79 -22.51 4.84 -4.81
N LEU A 80 -21.92 5.81 -4.11
CA LEU A 80 -22.59 6.66 -3.14
C LEU A 80 -23.81 7.39 -3.72
N GLU A 81 -23.68 7.97 -4.91
CA GLU A 81 -24.80 8.67 -5.53
C GLU A 81 -25.89 7.69 -6.02
N ARG A 82 -25.53 6.51 -6.56
CA ARG A 82 -26.51 5.46 -6.89
C ARG A 82 -27.25 4.95 -5.65
N HIS A 83 -26.52 4.72 -4.56
CA HIS A 83 -27.12 4.30 -3.29
C HIS A 83 -28.10 5.37 -2.75
N ARG A 84 -27.71 6.66 -2.78
CA ARG A 84 -28.62 7.76 -2.42
C ARG A 84 -29.87 7.79 -3.31
N GLN A 85 -29.71 7.57 -4.61
CA GLN A 85 -30.82 7.50 -5.56
C GLN A 85 -31.78 6.35 -5.22
N TRP A 86 -31.27 5.15 -4.90
CA TRP A 86 -32.07 4.00 -4.48
C TRP A 86 -32.81 4.25 -3.16
N MET A 87 -32.22 5.02 -2.25
CA MET A 87 -32.85 5.45 -1.01
C MET A 87 -33.86 6.59 -1.20
N GLY A 88 -34.26 6.91 -2.44
CA GLY A 88 -35.22 7.95 -2.77
C GLY A 88 -34.73 9.38 -2.52
N ARG A 89 -33.42 9.58 -2.32
CA ARG A 89 -32.85 10.91 -2.13
C ARG A 89 -32.58 11.58 -3.47
N GLY A 90 -32.97 12.84 -3.60
CA GLY A 90 -32.63 13.65 -4.77
C GLY A 90 -31.13 13.92 -4.83
N ILE A 91 -30.46 13.41 -5.87
CA ILE A 91 -29.00 13.54 -6.05
C ILE A 91 -28.59 14.80 -6.83
N GLY A 92 -29.54 15.42 -7.55
CA GLY A 92 -29.32 16.63 -8.34
C GLY A 92 -28.29 16.48 -9.47
N LYS A 93 -28.08 17.55 -10.25
CA LYS A 93 -27.10 17.58 -11.36
C LYS A 93 -25.67 17.17 -10.94
N PRO A 94 -25.13 17.60 -9.78
CA PRO A 94 -23.81 17.17 -9.34
C PRO A 94 -23.71 15.65 -9.07
N GLY A 95 -24.78 15.05 -8.54
CA GLY A 95 -24.83 13.61 -8.31
C GLY A 95 -24.83 12.82 -9.62
N TYR A 96 -25.59 13.28 -10.62
CA TYR A 96 -25.56 12.67 -11.96
C TYR A 96 -24.18 12.76 -12.64
N GLU A 97 -23.48 13.89 -12.51
CA GLU A 97 -22.12 14.01 -13.05
C GLU A 97 -21.13 13.06 -12.36
N ARG A 98 -21.23 12.87 -11.04
CA ARG A 98 -20.44 11.87 -10.31
C ARG A 98 -20.73 10.44 -10.78
N ILE A 99 -22.01 10.10 -11.01
CA ILE A 99 -22.37 8.81 -11.60
C ILE A 99 -21.70 8.64 -12.96
N LYS A 100 -21.76 9.66 -13.83
CA LYS A 100 -21.15 9.63 -15.16
C LYS A 100 -19.61 9.53 -15.11
N CYS A 101 -18.95 10.23 -14.19
CA CYS A 101 -17.51 10.12 -13.97
C CYS A 101 -17.12 8.72 -13.48
N GLY A 102 -17.83 8.19 -12.49
CA GLY A 102 -17.59 6.84 -12.00
C GLY A 102 -17.97 5.74 -13.00
N ASP A 103 -18.95 5.94 -13.89
CA ASP A 103 -19.28 5.00 -14.98
C ASP A 103 -18.12 4.88 -15.97
N ARG A 104 -17.36 5.96 -16.17
CA ARG A 104 -16.10 5.95 -16.94
C ARG A 104 -14.95 5.32 -16.16
N ALA A 105 -14.91 5.49 -14.85
CA ALA A 105 -13.84 5.00 -13.98
C ALA A 105 -14.02 3.53 -13.53
N ALA A 106 -15.24 2.98 -13.54
CA ALA A 106 -15.59 1.67 -12.98
C ALA A 106 -14.83 0.50 -13.59
N HIS A 107 -14.41 0.61 -14.85
CA HIS A 107 -13.52 -0.37 -15.49
C HIS A 107 -12.09 -0.38 -14.96
N ARG A 108 -11.77 0.48 -14.00
CA ARG A 108 -10.43 0.69 -13.44
C ARG A 108 -10.41 0.88 -11.92
N GLY A 109 -11.55 0.72 -11.24
CA GLY A 109 -11.64 0.90 -9.79
C GLY A 109 -10.58 0.05 -9.06
N ARG A 110 -9.77 0.66 -8.21
CA ARG A 110 -8.64 -0.01 -7.56
C ARG A 110 -8.89 -0.16 -6.06
N PRO A 111 -9.19 -1.37 -5.57
CA PRO A 111 -9.46 -1.61 -4.15
C PRO A 111 -8.38 -1.04 -3.22
N VAL A 112 -7.11 -1.20 -3.58
CA VAL A 112 -5.95 -0.71 -2.80
C VAL A 112 -5.97 0.81 -2.63
N VAL A 113 -6.34 1.54 -3.70
CA VAL A 113 -6.41 3.00 -3.67
C VAL A 113 -7.55 3.46 -2.77
N ASP A 114 -8.72 2.86 -2.92
CA ASP A 114 -9.89 3.20 -2.11
C ASP A 114 -9.68 2.88 -0.64
N ALA A 115 -8.95 1.81 -0.34
CA ALA A 115 -8.55 1.46 1.02
C ALA A 115 -7.67 2.57 1.61
N LEU A 116 -6.69 3.06 0.85
CA LEU A 116 -5.83 4.16 1.28
C LEU A 116 -6.64 5.44 1.53
N LEU A 117 -7.58 5.78 0.65
CA LEU A 117 -8.45 6.96 0.81
C LEU A 117 -9.32 6.87 2.08
N CYS A 118 -9.82 5.68 2.41
CA CYS A 118 -10.56 5.44 3.65
C CYS A 118 -9.65 5.56 4.89
N LEU A 119 -8.47 4.94 4.85
CA LEU A 119 -7.53 4.90 5.97
C LEU A 119 -6.90 6.28 6.27
N THR A 120 -6.76 7.13 5.26
CA THR A 120 -6.24 8.51 5.40
C THR A 120 -7.31 9.52 5.81
N GLY A 121 -8.58 9.11 5.91
CA GLY A 121 -9.69 9.99 6.29
C GLY A 121 -10.14 10.96 5.20
N LEU A 122 -9.63 10.82 3.97
CA LEU A 122 -10.08 11.61 2.81
C LEU A 122 -11.52 11.26 2.41
N ILE A 123 -12.00 10.07 2.79
CA ILE A 123 -13.39 9.66 2.63
C ILE A 123 -13.91 9.12 3.98
N THR A 124 -15.05 9.64 4.42
CA THR A 124 -15.60 9.40 5.76
C THR A 124 -16.66 8.29 5.80
N ASP A 125 -17.24 7.91 4.67
CA ASP A 125 -18.28 6.87 4.58
C ASP A 125 -17.67 5.47 4.72
N ARG A 126 -17.36 5.05 5.96
CA ARG A 126 -16.61 3.81 6.23
C ARG A 126 -17.36 2.54 5.82
N GLU A 127 -18.68 2.54 5.86
CA GLU A 127 -19.53 1.38 5.55
C GLU A 127 -19.56 1.06 4.05
N VAL A 128 -19.23 2.03 3.20
CA VAL A 128 -19.29 1.88 1.75
C VAL A 128 -18.14 1.06 1.19
N TYR A 129 -16.98 1.05 1.87
CA TYR A 129 -15.85 0.26 1.38
C TYR A 129 -16.12 -1.25 1.50
N PRO A 130 -16.53 -1.78 2.68
CA PRO A 130 -16.88 -3.19 2.82
C PRO A 130 -18.05 -3.60 1.94
N ASP A 131 -19.06 -2.75 1.77
CA ASP A 131 -20.19 -3.02 0.88
C ASP A 131 -19.75 -3.15 -0.58
N LEU A 132 -18.90 -2.23 -1.05
CA LEU A 132 -18.41 -2.25 -2.43
C LEU A 132 -17.43 -3.40 -2.69
N TYR A 133 -16.45 -3.62 -1.81
CA TYR A 133 -15.33 -4.55 -2.05
C TYR A 133 -15.45 -5.89 -1.33
N GLY A 134 -16.46 -6.08 -0.47
CA GLY A 134 -16.66 -7.26 0.36
C GLY A 134 -15.64 -7.43 1.51
N VAL A 135 -14.74 -6.47 1.69
CA VAL A 135 -13.63 -6.53 2.65
C VAL A 135 -13.38 -5.18 3.28
N ILE A 136 -12.77 -5.15 4.47
CA ILE A 136 -12.40 -3.89 5.13
C ILE A 136 -11.09 -3.31 4.58
N PRO A 137 -10.87 -1.99 4.64
CA PRO A 137 -9.65 -1.33 4.12
C PRO A 137 -8.35 -1.89 4.68
N GLU A 138 -8.30 -2.23 5.97
CA GLU A 138 -7.12 -2.77 6.65
C GLU A 138 -6.72 -4.13 6.08
N THR A 139 -7.70 -4.97 5.74
CA THR A 139 -7.47 -6.27 5.12
C THR A 139 -6.95 -6.10 3.69
N MET A 140 -7.53 -5.19 2.90
CA MET A 140 -7.01 -4.90 1.56
C MET A 140 -5.57 -4.37 1.60
N LYS A 141 -5.22 -3.55 2.60
CA LYS A 141 -3.82 -3.10 2.79
C LYS A 141 -2.85 -4.26 3.03
N LYS A 142 -3.28 -5.33 3.72
CA LYS A 142 -2.48 -6.54 3.89
C LYS A 142 -2.33 -7.30 2.58
N TRP A 143 -3.35 -7.30 1.73
CA TRP A 143 -3.38 -8.03 0.46
C TRP A 143 -2.92 -7.22 -0.76
N LYS A 144 -2.46 -5.98 -0.58
CA LYS A 144 -2.08 -5.05 -1.65
C LYS A 144 -0.99 -5.57 -2.62
N ASP A 145 -0.28 -6.61 -2.21
CA ASP A 145 0.80 -7.22 -2.98
C ASP A 145 0.34 -8.55 -3.62
N VAL A 146 -0.93 -8.93 -3.53
CA VAL A 146 -1.48 -10.17 -4.12
C VAL A 146 -2.40 -9.79 -5.27
N PRO A 147 -1.92 -9.82 -6.54
CA PRO A 147 -2.69 -9.37 -7.71
C PRO A 147 -4.07 -10.02 -7.81
N GLU A 148 -4.15 -11.32 -7.54
CA GLU A 148 -5.36 -12.12 -7.61
C GLU A 148 -6.44 -11.60 -6.64
N MET A 149 -6.04 -11.19 -5.42
CA MET A 149 -6.97 -10.60 -4.45
C MET A 149 -7.48 -9.23 -4.92
N ILE A 150 -6.60 -8.41 -5.50
CA ILE A 150 -6.96 -7.08 -5.98
C ILE A 150 -7.94 -7.18 -7.14
N GLU A 151 -7.69 -8.12 -8.05
CA GLU A 151 -8.52 -8.36 -9.22
C GLU A 151 -9.92 -8.85 -8.83
N ILE A 152 -10.00 -9.93 -8.04
CA ILE A 152 -11.28 -10.52 -7.63
C ILE A 152 -12.13 -9.55 -6.80
N THR A 153 -11.52 -8.80 -5.88
CA THR A 153 -12.25 -7.75 -5.13
C THR A 153 -12.66 -6.57 -6.02
N GLY A 154 -11.88 -6.27 -7.07
CA GLY A 154 -12.24 -5.32 -8.11
C GLY A 154 -13.45 -5.76 -8.94
N PHE A 155 -13.57 -7.05 -9.26
CA PHE A 155 -14.75 -7.61 -9.93
C PHE A 155 -16.00 -7.46 -9.08
N HIS A 156 -15.92 -7.83 -7.80
CA HIS A 156 -17.03 -7.64 -6.86
C HIS A 156 -17.52 -6.19 -6.85
N ALA A 157 -16.61 -5.23 -6.68
CA ALA A 157 -16.95 -3.80 -6.70
C ALA A 157 -17.56 -3.32 -8.02
N SER A 158 -17.05 -3.82 -9.14
CA SER A 158 -17.59 -3.49 -10.46
C SER A 158 -19.03 -3.97 -10.60
N LEU A 159 -19.29 -5.23 -10.24
CA LEU A 159 -20.64 -5.81 -10.28
C LEU A 159 -21.59 -5.13 -9.29
N GLN A 160 -21.14 -4.89 -8.06
CA GLN A 160 -21.92 -4.24 -7.01
C GLN A 160 -22.31 -2.81 -7.40
N SER A 161 -21.35 -2.03 -7.92
CA SER A 161 -21.63 -0.65 -8.36
C SER A 161 -22.50 -0.55 -9.62
N GLU A 162 -22.56 -1.60 -10.41
CA GLU A 162 -23.47 -1.73 -11.55
C GLU A 162 -24.85 -2.27 -11.17
N GLY A 163 -25.05 -2.72 -9.92
CA GLY A 163 -26.27 -3.41 -9.51
C GLY A 163 -26.45 -4.76 -10.23
N ARG A 164 -25.34 -5.40 -10.56
CA ARG A 164 -25.25 -6.65 -11.33
C ARG A 164 -24.64 -7.79 -10.52
N LEU A 165 -24.37 -7.57 -9.24
CA LEU A 165 -23.90 -8.62 -8.36
C LEU A 165 -25.00 -9.68 -8.22
N THR A 166 -24.73 -10.89 -8.70
CA THR A 166 -25.63 -12.03 -8.59
C THR A 166 -25.15 -12.99 -7.51
N SER A 167 -26.05 -13.86 -7.03
CA SER A 167 -25.70 -14.95 -6.12
C SER A 167 -24.59 -15.85 -6.68
N ASP A 168 -24.57 -16.05 -8.00
CA ASP A 168 -23.62 -16.91 -8.70
C ASP A 168 -22.18 -16.39 -8.63
N PHE A 169 -22.00 -15.07 -8.47
CA PHE A 169 -20.69 -14.49 -8.17
C PHE A 169 -20.47 -14.34 -6.66
N GLN A 170 -21.49 -13.90 -5.93
CA GLN A 170 -21.37 -13.59 -4.50
C GLN A 170 -21.00 -14.81 -3.66
N VAL A 171 -21.63 -15.96 -3.88
CA VAL A 171 -21.39 -17.16 -3.07
C VAL A 171 -19.95 -17.70 -3.25
N PRO A 172 -19.42 -17.89 -4.48
CA PRO A 172 -18.02 -18.25 -4.66
C PRO A 172 -17.05 -17.19 -4.11
N PHE A 173 -17.42 -15.91 -4.18
CA PHE A 173 -16.59 -14.81 -3.69
C PHE A 173 -16.46 -14.84 -2.16
N GLU A 174 -17.56 -15.09 -1.44
CA GLU A 174 -17.54 -15.26 0.01
C GLU A 174 -16.65 -16.45 0.41
N ARG A 175 -16.80 -17.60 -0.26
CA ARG A 175 -15.94 -18.78 -0.04
C ARG A 175 -14.46 -18.49 -0.32
N PHE A 176 -14.18 -17.75 -1.39
CA PHE A 176 -12.83 -17.31 -1.73
C PHE A 176 -12.22 -16.46 -0.62
N LEU A 177 -12.98 -15.50 -0.07
CA LEU A 177 -12.53 -14.69 1.06
C LEU A 177 -12.33 -15.51 2.34
N GLU A 178 -13.18 -16.49 2.62
CA GLU A 178 -13.00 -17.40 3.77
C GLU A 178 -11.67 -18.16 3.69
N VAL A 179 -11.36 -18.72 2.51
CA VAL A 179 -10.08 -19.42 2.30
C VAL A 179 -8.91 -18.44 2.38
N ALA A 180 -8.99 -17.28 1.72
CA ALA A 180 -7.91 -16.29 1.73
C ALA A 180 -7.58 -15.76 3.14
N LYS A 181 -8.59 -15.63 4.02
CA LYS A 181 -8.43 -15.18 5.41
C LYS A 181 -7.69 -16.18 6.30
N THR A 182 -7.51 -17.44 5.87
CA THR A 182 -6.73 -18.44 6.63
C THR A 182 -5.22 -18.17 6.60
N TYR A 183 -4.75 -17.29 5.71
CA TYR A 183 -3.35 -16.93 5.56
C TYR A 183 -3.03 -15.60 6.27
N PHE A 184 -1.95 -15.59 7.05
CA PHE A 184 -1.65 -14.48 7.97
C PHE A 184 -0.76 -13.40 7.34
N SER A 185 -0.07 -13.72 6.24
CA SER A 185 0.76 -12.78 5.49
C SER A 185 0.46 -12.78 3.99
N SER A 186 0.76 -11.65 3.32
CA SER A 186 0.67 -11.55 1.85
C SER A 186 1.60 -12.54 1.14
N MET A 187 2.74 -12.86 1.75
CA MET A 187 3.69 -13.82 1.22
C MET A 187 3.13 -15.24 1.23
N GLU A 188 2.55 -15.66 2.36
CA GLU A 188 1.86 -16.96 2.48
C GLU A 188 0.69 -17.07 1.51
N LEU A 189 -0.15 -16.04 1.43
CA LEU A 189 -1.29 -16.04 0.52
C LEU A 189 -0.84 -16.12 -0.95
N ARG A 190 0.20 -15.38 -1.32
CA ARG A 190 0.76 -15.42 -2.69
C ARG A 190 1.37 -16.79 -3.01
N ALA A 191 2.03 -17.44 -2.04
CA ALA A 191 2.51 -18.80 -2.22
C ALA A 191 1.34 -19.78 -2.37
N ALA A 192 0.28 -19.61 -1.58
CA ALA A 192 -0.91 -20.43 -1.64
C ALA A 192 -1.61 -20.35 -3.00
N PHE A 193 -1.65 -19.20 -3.67
CA PHE A 193 -2.16 -19.12 -5.04
C PHE A 193 -1.40 -19.97 -6.06
N ARG A 194 -0.15 -20.38 -5.76
CA ARG A 194 0.63 -21.27 -6.64
C ARG A 194 0.43 -22.75 -6.31
N GLU A 195 0.16 -23.06 -5.06
CA GLU A 195 0.21 -24.43 -4.52
C GLU A 195 -1.17 -25.00 -4.15
N ASN A 196 -2.15 -24.13 -3.89
CA ASN A 196 -3.49 -24.51 -3.45
C ASN A 196 -4.47 -24.51 -4.63
N ASN A 197 -4.78 -25.71 -5.12
CA ASN A 197 -5.73 -25.92 -6.21
C ASN A 197 -7.12 -25.32 -5.94
N THR A 198 -7.56 -25.26 -4.68
CA THR A 198 -8.87 -24.71 -4.32
C THR A 198 -8.92 -23.20 -4.56
N LEU A 199 -7.86 -22.46 -4.20
CA LEU A 199 -7.79 -21.01 -4.44
C LEU A 199 -7.77 -20.68 -5.93
N GLN A 200 -7.01 -21.46 -6.71
CA GLN A 200 -6.96 -21.32 -8.17
C GLN A 200 -8.33 -21.61 -8.80
N GLN A 201 -8.98 -22.70 -8.41
CA GLN A 201 -10.31 -23.04 -8.92
C GLN A 201 -11.35 -21.96 -8.60
N LEU A 202 -11.34 -21.42 -7.38
CA LEU A 202 -12.25 -20.34 -7.00
C LEU A 202 -11.96 -19.04 -7.78
N GLN A 203 -10.69 -18.73 -8.02
CA GLN A 203 -10.30 -17.59 -8.84
C GLN A 203 -10.81 -17.74 -10.29
N ASP A 204 -10.57 -18.89 -10.90
CA ASP A 204 -11.03 -19.19 -12.27
C ASP A 204 -12.55 -19.18 -12.36
N GLU A 205 -13.25 -19.73 -11.37
CA GLU A 205 -14.72 -19.71 -11.28
C GLU A 205 -15.24 -18.27 -11.24
N LEU A 206 -14.65 -17.42 -10.39
CA LEU A 206 -15.02 -16.02 -10.25
C LEU A 206 -14.74 -15.20 -11.50
N GLN A 207 -13.60 -15.40 -12.15
CA GLN A 207 -13.27 -14.79 -13.44
C GLN A 207 -14.31 -15.18 -14.49
N ASN A 208 -14.61 -16.47 -14.62
CA ASN A 208 -15.60 -16.97 -15.58
C ASN A 208 -17.01 -16.43 -15.29
N CYS A 209 -17.41 -16.32 -14.03
CA CYS A 209 -18.67 -15.70 -13.64
C CYS A 209 -18.72 -14.22 -14.02
N TYR A 210 -17.66 -13.46 -13.72
CA TYR A 210 -17.56 -12.06 -14.10
C TYR A 210 -17.68 -11.88 -15.62
N ASP A 211 -16.90 -12.64 -16.39
CA ASP A 211 -16.90 -12.56 -17.86
C ASP A 211 -18.25 -12.91 -18.46
N LYS A 212 -18.96 -13.92 -17.92
CA LYS A 212 -20.32 -14.26 -18.34
C LYS A 212 -21.31 -13.12 -18.07
N ILE A 213 -21.26 -12.50 -16.89
CA ILE A 213 -22.15 -11.39 -16.53
C ILE A 213 -21.90 -10.19 -17.44
N VAL A 214 -20.63 -9.88 -17.73
CA VAL A 214 -20.25 -8.79 -18.63
C VAL A 214 -20.66 -9.10 -20.08
N ALA A 215 -20.43 -10.33 -20.55
CA ALA A 215 -20.75 -10.76 -21.92
C ALA A 215 -22.26 -10.86 -22.19
N ALA A 216 -23.07 -11.21 -21.18
CA ALA A 216 -24.53 -11.26 -21.29
C ALA A 216 -25.17 -9.87 -21.47
N ASN A 217 -24.43 -8.79 -21.25
CA ASN A 217 -24.92 -7.42 -21.41
C ASN A 217 -23.83 -6.48 -21.95
N PRO A 218 -23.47 -6.60 -23.25
CA PRO A 218 -22.64 -5.61 -23.92
C PRO A 218 -23.46 -4.34 -24.05
N ARG A 219 -23.43 -3.48 -23.02
CA ARG A 219 -24.09 -2.17 -22.88
C ARG A 219 -25.03 -1.80 -24.04
N GLY A 220 -26.33 -1.75 -23.77
CA GLY A 220 -27.31 -1.18 -24.68
C GLY A 220 -26.80 0.12 -25.33
N ARG A 221 -26.59 0.06 -26.65
CA ARG A 221 -26.59 1.23 -27.51
C ARG A 221 -28.01 1.77 -27.56
N GLN A 222 -28.35 2.72 -26.71
CA GLN A 222 -29.51 3.65 -26.77
C GLN A 222 -29.40 4.52 -25.49
N ASP A 223 -29.33 5.85 -25.51
CA ASP A 223 -29.98 6.81 -26.39
C ASP A 223 -29.08 7.98 -26.79
N SER A 224 -28.86 8.12 -28.10
CA SER A 224 -28.56 9.39 -28.76
C SER A 224 -29.42 9.47 -30.03
N SER A 225 -30.73 9.31 -29.85
CA SER A 225 -31.73 9.63 -30.87
C SER A 225 -32.83 10.46 -30.24
N SER A 226 -32.44 11.65 -29.79
CA SER A 226 -33.34 12.80 -29.75
C SER A 226 -33.48 13.32 -31.18
N GLN A 227 -34.42 12.76 -31.95
CA GLN A 227 -35.06 13.45 -33.06
C GLN A 227 -36.53 13.59 -32.62
N HIS A 228 -37.02 14.81 -32.27
CA HIS A 228 -37.81 15.65 -33.18
C HIS A 228 -38.73 14.78 -34.04
N ASN A 229 -40.06 14.79 -33.95
CA ASN A 229 -41.01 15.90 -33.81
C ASN A 229 -42.43 15.25 -33.72
N PRO A 230 -43.57 15.97 -33.51
CA PRO A 230 -43.95 17.23 -34.17
C PRO A 230 -44.20 18.42 -33.24
#